data_AF-A0A1Q3S8B5-F1
#
_entry.id   AF-A0A1Q3S8B5-F1
#
_cell.length_a   1.000
_cell.length_b   1.000
_cell.length_c   1.000
_cell.angle_alpha   90.00
_cell.angle_beta   90.00
_cell.angle_gamma   90.00
#
_symmetry.space_group_name_H-M   'P 1'
#
loop_
_entity.id
_entity.type
_entity.pdbx_description
1 polymer ?
#
loop_
_entity_poly.entity_id
_entity_poly.type
_entity_poly.pdbx_seq_one_letter_code
_entity_poly.pdbx_strand_id
1 'polypeptide(L)'
;MRVYKKLLFIFFVFSLFSCKKEKTTTGRDDSEIRSRYFQLEKIGWKSREYSQKVDDINFTATEVPIQYYILKDQGTTDLFKVDSLYEANKQERVVEFTFQQDQEKDLLSDQFTGLPYANAVKYMAFAINNDFYVVTSKNDTIPCNGVSYERNYKIAPFQKVVLFFSGIDPNEKIQLVYKDKLFRKGTLKFKFKDTFTEILL
;
A
#
# COMPACT_ATOMS: atom_id res chain seq x y z
N MET A 1 62.20 23.67 35.58
CA MET A 1 60.79 24.01 35.20
C MET A 1 60.46 23.91 33.70
N ARG A 2 61.38 24.11 32.74
CA ARG A 2 61.08 24.00 31.29
C ARG A 2 60.83 22.57 30.77
N VAL A 3 61.38 21.55 31.42
CA VAL A 3 61.26 20.15 30.98
C VAL A 3 59.90 19.55 31.34
N TYR A 4 59.37 19.86 32.53
CA TYR A 4 58.04 19.42 32.97
C TYR A 4 56.90 20.02 32.12
N LYS A 5 57.04 21.26 31.64
CA LYS A 5 56.07 21.86 30.70
C LYS A 5 56.06 21.17 29.32
N LYS A 6 57.21 20.66 28.85
CA LYS A 6 57.28 19.89 27.59
C LYS A 6 56.68 18.48 27.74
N LEU A 7 56.90 17.82 28.89
CA LEU A 7 56.30 16.51 29.18
C LEU A 7 54.78 16.56 29.34
N LEU A 8 54.24 17.61 29.99
CA LEU A 8 52.79 17.84 30.09
C LEU A 8 52.13 18.08 28.73
N PHE A 9 52.83 18.76 27.81
CA PHE A 9 52.31 19.00 26.47
C PHE A 9 52.28 17.74 25.61
N ILE A 10 53.28 16.86 25.75
CA ILE A 10 53.33 15.57 25.06
C ILE A 10 52.20 14.65 25.54
N PHE A 11 51.91 14.63 26.84
CA PHE A 11 50.82 13.83 27.40
C PHE A 11 49.43 14.31 26.90
N PHE A 12 49.26 15.63 26.73
CA PHE A 12 48.02 16.21 26.20
C PHE A 12 47.79 15.90 24.70
N VAL A 13 48.87 15.82 23.92
CA VAL A 13 48.80 15.44 22.49
C VAL A 13 48.44 13.96 22.33
N PHE A 14 48.92 13.06 23.20
CA PHE A 14 48.54 11.65 23.16
C PHE A 14 47.09 11.40 23.60
N SER A 15 46.51 12.24 24.48
CA SER A 15 45.08 12.15 24.83
C SER A 15 44.13 12.56 23.71
N LEU A 16 44.58 13.33 22.71
CA LEU A 16 43.75 13.72 21.56
C LEU A 16 43.68 12.65 20.45
N PHE A 17 44.55 11.65 20.46
CA PHE A 17 44.56 10.57 19.46
C PHE A 17 43.86 9.28 19.91
N SER A 18 43.41 9.19 21.16
CA SER A 18 42.83 7.96 21.73
C SER A 18 41.30 7.87 21.66
N CYS A 19 40.67 8.58 20.72
CA CYS A 19 39.23 8.43 20.44
C CYS A 19 38.98 8.17 18.96
N LYS A 20 39.56 7.08 18.44
CA LYS A 20 38.85 6.35 17.38
C LYS A 20 37.80 5.50 18.08
N LYS A 21 36.57 6.03 18.14
CA LYS A 21 35.39 5.22 18.39
C LYS A 21 35.39 4.16 17.31
N GLU A 22 35.81 2.96 17.66
CA GLU A 22 35.65 1.79 16.81
C GLU A 22 34.15 1.72 16.56
N LYS A 23 33.72 2.12 15.35
CA LYS A 23 32.37 1.83 14.91
C LYS A 23 32.37 0.32 14.81
N THR A 24 31.85 -0.34 15.85
CA THR A 24 31.33 -1.70 15.78
C THR A 24 30.23 -1.66 14.72
N THR A 25 30.63 -1.71 13.46
CA THR A 25 29.75 -1.71 12.29
C THR A 25 29.40 -3.17 12.05
N THR A 26 28.78 -3.79 13.05
CA THR A 26 28.14 -5.10 12.90
C THR A 26 26.66 -4.95 12.49
N GLY A 27 26.17 -3.70 12.36
CA GLY A 27 24.90 -3.39 11.71
C GLY A 27 25.15 -2.69 10.37
N ARG A 28 24.60 -3.25 9.29
CA ARG A 28 24.52 -2.63 7.98
C ARG A 28 23.63 -1.37 8.10
N ASP A 29 24.07 -0.21 7.59
CA ASP A 29 23.38 1.07 7.76
C ASP A 29 22.02 1.07 7.02
N ASP A 30 20.91 1.11 7.75
CA ASP A 30 19.54 1.05 7.25
C ASP A 30 18.83 2.43 7.22
N SER A 31 19.56 3.52 7.48
CA SER A 31 18.99 4.85 7.73
C SER A 31 18.15 5.39 6.57
N GLU A 32 18.58 5.17 5.33
CA GLU A 32 17.84 5.58 4.13
C GLU A 32 16.51 4.82 4.00
N ILE A 33 16.55 3.49 4.15
CA ILE A 33 15.37 2.61 4.08
C ILE A 33 14.35 3.01 5.14
N ARG A 34 14.83 3.26 6.37
CA ARG A 34 14.01 3.71 7.49
C ARG A 34 13.36 5.07 7.23
N SER A 35 14.10 6.03 6.69
CA SER A 35 13.58 7.36 6.33
C SER A 35 12.44 7.26 5.32
N ARG A 36 12.61 6.46 4.26
CA ARG A 36 11.60 6.25 3.22
C ARG A 36 10.31 5.63 3.78
N TYR A 37 10.41 4.59 4.62
CA TYR A 37 9.22 3.98 5.23
C TYR A 37 8.52 4.90 6.23
N PHE A 38 9.28 5.68 6.99
CA PHE A 38 8.71 6.67 7.90
C PHE A 38 7.91 7.75 7.15
N GLN A 39 8.38 8.20 5.99
CA GLN A 39 7.63 9.12 5.14
C GLN A 39 6.35 8.48 4.59
N LEU A 40 6.41 7.24 4.14
CA LEU A 40 5.23 6.50 3.66
C LEU A 40 4.18 6.32 4.76
N GLU A 41 4.59 5.98 5.98
CA GLU A 41 3.70 5.85 7.13
C GLU A 41 3.00 7.18 7.46
N LYS A 42 3.76 8.29 7.44
CA LYS A 42 3.22 9.63 7.68
C LYS A 42 2.17 10.07 6.67
N ILE A 43 2.35 9.71 5.40
CA ILE A 43 1.37 10.00 4.33
C ILE A 43 0.07 9.21 4.58
N GLY A 44 0.14 8.12 5.33
CA GLY A 44 -0.97 7.22 5.59
C GLY A 44 -1.11 6.22 4.44
N TRP A 45 -1.00 4.93 4.78
CA TRP A 45 -1.03 3.82 3.83
C TRP A 45 -2.31 3.73 2.97
N LYS A 46 -3.38 4.38 3.40
CA LYS A 46 -4.70 4.40 2.74
C LYS A 46 -5.11 5.78 2.21
N SER A 47 -4.16 6.69 2.08
CA SER A 47 -4.43 8.07 1.69
C SER A 47 -4.85 8.23 0.22
N ARG A 48 -4.57 7.24 -0.63
CA ARG A 48 -4.98 7.20 -2.04
C ARG A 48 -6.35 6.56 -2.18
N GLU A 49 -7.36 7.20 -1.62
CA GLU A 49 -8.76 6.75 -1.66
C GLU A 49 -9.58 7.56 -2.67
N TYR A 50 -10.51 6.86 -3.34
CA TYR A 50 -11.56 7.48 -4.15
C TYR A 50 -12.88 6.75 -3.89
N SER A 51 -13.91 7.50 -3.49
CA SER A 51 -15.25 6.99 -3.29
C SER A 51 -16.23 7.58 -4.32
N GLN A 52 -17.15 6.76 -4.80
CA GLN A 52 -18.24 7.19 -5.66
C GLN A 52 -19.50 6.40 -5.33
N LYS A 53 -20.61 7.13 -5.23
CA LYS A 53 -21.92 6.59 -4.87
C LYS A 53 -22.78 6.51 -6.12
N VAL A 54 -23.42 5.36 -6.31
CA VAL A 54 -24.43 5.16 -7.37
C VAL A 54 -25.66 4.53 -6.73
N ASP A 55 -26.78 5.23 -6.86
CA ASP A 55 -28.01 4.96 -6.11
C ASP A 55 -27.74 4.88 -4.60
N ASP A 56 -27.98 3.72 -3.98
CA ASP A 56 -27.83 3.44 -2.56
C ASP A 56 -26.57 2.63 -2.21
N ILE A 57 -25.63 2.50 -3.17
CA ILE A 57 -24.37 1.76 -2.99
C ILE A 57 -23.19 2.73 -3.13
N ASN A 58 -22.36 2.77 -2.10
CA ASN A 58 -21.06 3.42 -2.12
C ASN A 58 -19.97 2.44 -2.54
N PHE A 59 -19.16 2.87 -3.51
CA PHE A 59 -18.01 2.13 -4.02
C PHE A 59 -16.74 2.90 -3.65
N THR A 60 -15.85 2.28 -2.89
CA THR A 60 -14.60 2.91 -2.45
C THR A 60 -13.42 2.10 -2.95
N ALA A 61 -12.53 2.74 -3.69
CA ALA A 61 -11.25 2.17 -4.12
C ALA A 61 -10.12 2.85 -3.35
N THR A 62 -9.18 2.06 -2.82
CA THR A 62 -8.00 2.55 -2.12
C THR A 62 -6.77 1.87 -2.70
N GLU A 63 -5.89 2.62 -3.37
CA GLU A 63 -4.57 2.11 -3.77
C GLU A 63 -3.69 2.02 -2.52
N VAL A 64 -3.24 0.81 -2.19
CA VAL A 64 -2.43 0.56 -0.99
C VAL A 64 -1.00 0.22 -1.43
N PRO A 65 0.02 0.97 -0.96
CA PRO A 65 1.42 0.69 -1.30
C PRO A 65 1.81 -0.73 -0.88
N ILE A 66 2.49 -1.48 -1.75
CA ILE A 66 2.90 -2.87 -1.44
C ILE A 66 3.81 -2.95 -0.20
N GLN A 67 4.58 -1.89 0.06
CA GLN A 67 5.41 -1.74 1.26
C GLN A 67 4.60 -1.92 2.55
N TYR A 68 3.34 -1.47 2.58
CA TYR A 68 2.45 -1.66 3.73
C TYR A 68 2.26 -3.15 4.05
N TYR A 69 1.97 -3.96 3.04
CA TYR A 69 1.75 -5.40 3.22
C TYR A 69 3.04 -6.13 3.60
N ILE A 70 4.17 -5.79 2.96
CA ILE A 70 5.48 -6.37 3.30
C ILE A 70 5.84 -6.06 4.75
N LEU A 71 5.70 -4.81 5.19
CA LEU A 71 5.99 -4.39 6.56
C LEU A 71 5.04 -5.04 7.57
N LYS A 72 3.74 -5.18 7.23
CA LYS A 72 2.76 -5.84 8.09
C LYS A 72 3.10 -7.32 8.33
N ASP A 73 3.63 -7.99 7.31
CA ASP A 73 3.98 -9.43 7.37
C ASP A 73 5.36 -9.67 7.98
N GLN A 74 6.38 -8.91 7.57
CA GLN A 74 7.77 -9.13 7.96
C GLN A 74 8.20 -8.33 9.21
N GLY A 75 7.44 -7.31 9.59
CA GLY A 75 7.82 -6.35 10.62
C GLY A 75 8.96 -5.42 10.17
N THR A 76 9.60 -4.76 11.13
CA THR A 76 10.66 -3.76 10.91
C THR A 76 12.04 -4.20 11.38
N THR A 77 12.19 -5.47 11.76
CA THR A 77 13.43 -6.01 12.36
C THR A 77 14.56 -6.14 11.34
N ASP A 78 14.25 -6.54 10.11
CA ASP A 78 15.22 -6.68 9.01
C ASP A 78 14.77 -5.85 7.81
N LEU A 79 15.15 -4.57 7.80
CA LEU A 79 14.77 -3.63 6.75
C LEU A 79 15.41 -3.95 5.39
N PHE A 80 16.55 -4.64 5.35
CA PHE A 80 17.17 -5.06 4.08
C PHE A 80 16.36 -6.16 3.42
N LYS A 81 15.81 -7.09 4.20
CA LYS A 81 14.87 -8.09 3.68
C LYS A 81 13.60 -7.43 3.15
N VAL A 82 13.03 -6.47 3.88
CA VAL A 82 11.85 -5.71 3.44
C VAL A 82 12.12 -4.98 2.13
N ASP A 83 13.28 -4.31 2.02
CA ASP A 83 13.69 -3.59 0.82
C ASP A 83 13.88 -4.53 -0.38
N SER A 84 14.55 -5.66 -0.18
CA SER A 84 14.73 -6.70 -1.20
C SER A 84 13.38 -7.24 -1.71
N LEU A 85 12.44 -7.50 -0.80
CA LEU A 85 11.09 -7.92 -1.16
C LEU A 85 10.33 -6.82 -1.92
N TYR A 86 10.48 -5.57 -1.54
CA TYR A 86 9.91 -4.46 -2.29
C TYR A 86 10.47 -4.40 -3.71
N GLU A 87 11.79 -4.43 -3.87
CA GLU A 87 12.42 -4.36 -5.19
C GLU A 87 12.01 -5.50 -6.11
N ALA A 88 11.84 -6.71 -5.56
CA ALA A 88 11.37 -7.87 -6.30
C ALA A 88 9.90 -7.75 -6.74
N ASN A 89 9.08 -6.95 -6.05
CA ASN A 89 7.62 -6.85 -6.27
C ASN A 89 7.17 -5.42 -6.63
N LYS A 90 8.08 -4.50 -6.94
CA LYS A 90 7.76 -3.08 -7.14
C LYS A 90 6.81 -2.79 -8.30
N GLN A 91 6.67 -3.75 -9.22
CA GLN A 91 5.75 -3.66 -10.36
C GLN A 91 4.34 -4.15 -10.04
N GLU A 92 4.12 -4.65 -8.82
CA GLU A 92 2.81 -5.06 -8.33
C GLU A 92 2.05 -3.85 -7.78
N ARG A 93 0.73 -3.84 -7.99
CA ARG A 93 -0.20 -2.88 -7.40
C ARG A 93 -1.31 -3.60 -6.68
N VAL A 94 -1.66 -3.07 -5.50
CA VAL A 94 -2.74 -3.58 -4.67
C VAL A 94 -3.80 -2.50 -4.51
N VAL A 95 -5.06 -2.87 -4.75
CA VAL A 95 -6.19 -1.97 -4.55
C VAL A 95 -7.22 -2.66 -3.65
N GLU A 96 -7.49 -2.07 -2.48
CA GLU A 96 -8.67 -2.46 -1.69
C GLU A 96 -9.92 -1.84 -2.34
N PHE A 97 -10.96 -2.64 -2.52
CA PHE A 97 -12.22 -2.20 -3.10
C PHE A 97 -13.39 -2.61 -2.20
N THR A 98 -14.14 -1.62 -1.74
CA THR A 98 -15.23 -1.79 -0.78
C THR A 98 -16.57 -1.42 -1.39
N PHE A 99 -17.57 -2.26 -1.16
CA PHE A 99 -18.96 -2.06 -1.53
C PHE A 99 -19.77 -1.89 -0.25
N GLN A 100 -20.50 -0.79 -0.10
CA GLN A 100 -21.30 -0.52 1.10
C GLN A 100 -22.68 0.00 0.72
N GLN A 101 -23.72 -0.56 1.34
CA GLN A 101 -25.09 -0.09 1.16
C GLN A 101 -25.44 0.90 2.26
N ASP A 102 -26.10 2.00 1.92
CA ASP A 102 -26.36 3.12 2.85
C ASP A 102 -27.15 2.74 4.11
N GLN A 103 -28.03 1.75 4.00
CA GLN A 103 -28.90 1.24 5.07
C GLN A 103 -28.36 -0.08 5.66
N GLU A 104 -27.09 -0.39 5.41
CA GLU A 104 -26.39 -1.57 5.92
C GLU A 104 -27.04 -2.91 5.51
N LYS A 105 -27.81 -2.90 4.42
CA LYS A 105 -28.42 -4.12 3.88
C LYS A 105 -27.35 -5.05 3.34
N ASP A 106 -27.65 -6.35 3.40
CA ASP A 106 -26.79 -7.38 2.83
C ASP A 106 -26.77 -7.28 1.30
N LEU A 107 -25.68 -6.71 0.79
CA LEU A 107 -25.43 -6.55 -0.65
C LEU A 107 -25.40 -7.88 -1.42
N LEU A 108 -25.17 -9.01 -0.75
CA LEU A 108 -25.14 -10.33 -1.42
C LEU A 108 -26.52 -10.99 -1.49
N SER A 109 -27.57 -10.31 -1.01
CA SER A 109 -28.92 -10.77 -1.21
C SER A 109 -29.32 -10.74 -2.69
N ASP A 110 -30.33 -11.53 -3.02
CA ASP A 110 -30.92 -11.63 -4.35
C ASP A 110 -31.51 -10.29 -4.82
N GLN A 111 -32.00 -9.45 -3.90
CA GLN A 111 -32.52 -8.11 -4.20
C GLN A 111 -31.49 -7.25 -4.95
N PHE A 112 -30.22 -7.29 -4.56
CA PHE A 112 -29.18 -6.48 -5.18
C PHE A 112 -28.52 -7.21 -6.36
N THR A 113 -28.22 -8.50 -6.18
CA THR A 113 -27.39 -9.25 -7.14
C THR A 113 -28.19 -9.97 -8.22
N GLY A 114 -29.48 -10.26 -7.98
CA GLY A 114 -30.27 -11.18 -8.80
C GLY A 114 -29.81 -12.64 -8.72
N LEU A 115 -28.94 -12.99 -7.76
CA LEU A 115 -28.36 -14.33 -7.61
C LEU A 115 -28.73 -14.93 -6.24
N PRO A 116 -28.81 -16.27 -6.13
CA PRO A 116 -28.79 -16.92 -4.84
C PRO A 116 -27.54 -16.53 -4.05
N TYR A 117 -27.67 -16.32 -2.74
CA TYR A 117 -26.58 -15.82 -1.88
C TYR A 117 -25.25 -16.58 -2.05
N ALA A 118 -25.29 -17.92 -2.11
CA ALA A 118 -24.09 -18.74 -2.31
C ALA A 118 -23.40 -18.46 -3.66
N ASN A 119 -24.17 -18.16 -4.70
CA ASN A 119 -23.64 -17.80 -6.01
C ASN A 119 -23.07 -16.37 -6.02
N ALA A 120 -23.70 -15.43 -5.32
CA ALA A 120 -23.17 -14.08 -5.14
C ALA A 120 -21.81 -14.13 -4.40
N VAL A 121 -21.73 -14.89 -3.31
CA VAL A 121 -20.48 -15.15 -2.58
C VAL A 121 -19.41 -15.78 -3.49
N LYS A 122 -19.78 -16.80 -4.28
CA LYS A 122 -18.86 -17.45 -5.22
C LYS A 122 -18.36 -16.47 -6.28
N TYR A 123 -19.23 -15.59 -6.77
CA TYR A 123 -18.88 -14.57 -7.73
C TYR A 123 -17.83 -13.61 -7.18
N MET A 124 -18.06 -13.07 -5.97
CA MET A 124 -17.11 -12.20 -5.26
C MET A 124 -15.74 -12.87 -5.06
N ALA A 125 -15.73 -14.17 -4.75
CA ALA A 125 -14.50 -14.90 -4.47
C ALA A 125 -13.67 -15.25 -5.72
N PHE A 126 -14.31 -15.54 -6.85
CA PHE A 126 -13.62 -16.20 -7.98
C PHE A 126 -13.79 -15.53 -9.34
N ALA A 127 -14.83 -14.72 -9.53
CA ALA A 127 -15.17 -14.19 -10.85
C ALA A 127 -15.06 -12.66 -10.94
N ILE A 128 -15.16 -11.96 -9.80
CA ILE A 128 -15.23 -10.50 -9.79
C ILE A 128 -13.95 -9.83 -10.30
N ASN A 129 -12.79 -10.50 -10.27
CA ASN A 129 -11.57 -9.98 -10.86
C ASN A 129 -11.75 -9.63 -12.35
N ASN A 130 -12.59 -10.37 -13.08
CA ASN A 130 -12.88 -10.13 -14.51
C ASN A 130 -13.67 -8.83 -14.76
N ASP A 131 -14.13 -8.17 -13.70
CA ASP A 131 -14.83 -6.89 -13.76
C ASP A 131 -13.88 -5.72 -13.55
N PHE A 132 -12.62 -5.98 -13.16
CA PHE A 132 -11.63 -4.95 -12.87
C PHE A 132 -10.48 -4.96 -13.87
N TYR A 133 -10.04 -3.77 -14.24
CA TYR A 133 -8.78 -3.51 -14.93
C TYR A 133 -8.27 -2.13 -14.52
N VAL A 134 -6.99 -1.88 -14.72
CA VAL A 134 -6.41 -0.55 -14.56
C VAL A 134 -5.99 0.01 -15.91
N VAL A 135 -6.10 1.33 -16.04
CA VAL A 135 -5.51 2.10 -17.14
C VAL A 135 -4.35 2.90 -16.57
N THR A 136 -3.16 2.73 -17.13
CA THR A 136 -1.97 3.47 -16.67
C THR A 136 -1.91 4.87 -17.29
N SER A 137 -1.05 5.73 -16.75
CA SER A 137 -0.76 7.05 -17.34
C SER A 137 -0.23 7.00 -18.77
N LYS A 138 0.31 5.85 -19.21
CA LYS A 138 0.75 5.61 -20.60
C LYS A 138 -0.36 5.07 -21.52
N ASN A 139 -1.60 4.98 -21.01
CA ASN A 139 -2.77 4.40 -21.67
C ASN A 139 -2.71 2.88 -21.90
N ASP A 140 -1.83 2.18 -21.19
CA ASP A 140 -1.86 0.72 -21.18
C ASP A 140 -3.05 0.22 -20.35
N THR A 141 -3.68 -0.86 -20.80
CA THR A 141 -4.79 -1.50 -20.08
C THR A 141 -4.29 -2.82 -19.49
N ILE A 142 -4.32 -2.93 -18.17
CA ILE A 142 -3.79 -4.09 -17.44
C ILE A 142 -4.96 -4.79 -16.73
N PRO A 143 -5.21 -6.07 -17.02
CA PRO A 143 -6.28 -6.83 -16.37
C PRO A 143 -5.94 -7.10 -14.91
N CYS A 144 -6.97 -7.33 -14.09
CA CYS A 144 -6.77 -7.80 -12.71
C CYS A 144 -6.21 -9.23 -12.71
N ASN A 145 -5.01 -9.41 -12.14
CA ASN A 145 -4.33 -10.71 -12.06
C ASN A 145 -4.97 -11.63 -11.02
N GLY A 146 -5.60 -11.08 -9.98
CA GLY A 146 -6.21 -11.86 -8.93
C GLY A 146 -7.04 -11.03 -7.96
N VAL A 147 -7.85 -11.72 -7.18
CA VAL A 147 -8.68 -11.13 -6.13
C VAL A 147 -8.63 -11.97 -4.87
N SER A 148 -8.61 -11.30 -3.72
CA SER A 148 -8.90 -11.90 -2.42
C SER A 148 -10.19 -11.30 -1.88
N TYR A 149 -11.18 -12.13 -1.59
CA TYR A 149 -12.45 -11.67 -1.02
C TYR A 149 -12.46 -11.84 0.50
N GLU A 150 -12.56 -10.73 1.23
CA GLU A 150 -12.60 -10.73 2.69
C GLU A 150 -14.01 -11.03 3.19
N ARG A 151 -14.21 -12.25 3.69
CA ARG A 151 -15.47 -12.66 4.32
C ARG A 151 -15.58 -12.07 5.71
N ASN A 152 -16.64 -11.30 5.95
CA ASN A 152 -16.95 -10.77 7.29
C ASN A 152 -18.17 -11.43 7.94
N TYR A 153 -18.79 -12.44 7.32
CA TYR A 153 -19.93 -13.19 7.87
C TYR A 153 -21.06 -12.32 8.44
N LYS A 154 -21.33 -11.16 7.82
CA LYS A 154 -22.34 -10.17 8.25
C LYS A 154 -22.01 -9.44 9.56
N ILE A 155 -20.76 -9.48 10.01
CA ILE A 155 -20.27 -8.69 11.16
C ILE A 155 -20.13 -7.21 10.79
N ALA A 156 -19.79 -6.92 9.52
CA ALA A 156 -19.61 -5.56 9.03
C ALA A 156 -20.53 -5.28 7.83
N PRO A 157 -21.08 -4.06 7.72
CA PRO A 157 -22.10 -3.71 6.72
C PRO A 157 -21.49 -3.34 5.35
N PHE A 158 -20.43 -4.03 4.94
CA PHE A 158 -19.77 -3.83 3.65
C PHE A 158 -19.25 -5.15 3.10
N GLN A 159 -18.93 -5.19 1.80
CA GLN A 159 -18.16 -6.26 1.19
C GLN A 159 -16.82 -5.70 0.76
N LYS A 160 -15.72 -6.44 0.96
CA LYS A 160 -14.38 -5.97 0.56
C LYS A 160 -13.65 -7.01 -0.24
N VAL A 161 -13.04 -6.57 -1.35
CA VAL A 161 -12.09 -7.35 -2.12
C VAL A 161 -10.75 -6.64 -2.18
N VAL A 162 -9.67 -7.41 -2.26
CA VAL A 162 -8.31 -6.92 -2.50
C VAL A 162 -7.93 -7.37 -3.90
N LEU A 163 -7.62 -6.41 -4.76
CA LEU A 163 -7.31 -6.62 -6.18
C LEU A 163 -5.80 -6.55 -6.38
N PHE A 164 -5.28 -7.42 -7.24
CA PHE A 164 -3.85 -7.51 -7.57
C PHE A 164 -3.63 -7.25 -9.05
N PHE A 165 -2.65 -6.40 -9.38
CA PHE A 165 -2.23 -6.09 -10.74
C PHE A 165 -0.71 -6.15 -10.83
N SER A 166 -0.19 -6.67 -11.94
CA SER A 166 1.26 -6.87 -12.15
C SER A 166 1.77 -6.11 -13.37
N GLY A 167 3.08 -5.86 -13.42
CA GLY A 167 3.74 -5.25 -14.59
C GLY A 167 3.52 -3.74 -14.73
N ILE A 168 3.23 -3.04 -13.64
CA ILE A 168 3.00 -1.58 -13.64
C ILE A 168 4.25 -0.88 -13.14
N ASP A 169 4.86 -0.01 -13.94
CA ASP A 169 6.01 0.79 -13.51
C ASP A 169 5.72 1.51 -12.17
N PRO A 170 6.58 1.44 -11.15
CA PRO A 170 6.32 1.99 -9.81
C PRO A 170 5.93 3.48 -9.78
N ASN A 171 6.34 4.25 -10.78
CA ASN A 171 6.10 5.69 -10.85
C ASN A 171 4.87 6.04 -11.69
N GLU A 172 4.25 5.06 -12.35
CA GLU A 172 3.03 5.28 -13.12
C GLU A 172 1.81 5.44 -12.22
N LYS A 173 0.98 6.42 -12.59
CA LYS A 173 -0.34 6.61 -12.01
C LYS A 173 -1.30 5.64 -12.67
N ILE A 174 -2.25 5.15 -11.89
CA ILE A 174 -3.28 4.23 -12.38
C ILE A 174 -4.67 4.83 -12.19
N GLN A 175 -5.58 4.45 -13.09
CA GLN A 175 -7.01 4.63 -12.93
C GLN A 175 -7.64 3.24 -12.86
N LEU A 176 -8.28 2.92 -11.74
CA LEU A 176 -9.05 1.68 -11.65
C LEU A 176 -10.36 1.84 -12.44
N VAL A 177 -10.71 0.82 -13.21
CA VAL A 177 -12.01 0.72 -13.87
C VAL A 177 -12.71 -0.54 -13.40
N TYR A 178 -13.96 -0.39 -12.97
CA TYR A 178 -14.84 -1.46 -12.56
C TYR A 178 -16.05 -1.51 -13.50
N LYS A 179 -16.22 -2.63 -14.20
CA LYS A 179 -17.40 -2.94 -15.02
C LYS A 179 -18.37 -3.75 -14.18
N ASP A 180 -19.27 -3.07 -13.47
CA ASP A 180 -20.17 -3.73 -12.53
C ASP A 180 -21.16 -4.65 -13.23
N LYS A 181 -20.92 -5.96 -13.11
CA LYS A 181 -21.84 -7.01 -13.55
C LYS A 181 -22.71 -7.56 -12.42
N LEU A 182 -22.34 -7.32 -11.16
CA LEU A 182 -23.00 -7.94 -10.01
C LEU A 182 -24.20 -7.11 -9.53
N PHE A 183 -24.00 -5.80 -9.34
CA PHE A 183 -25.06 -4.87 -8.91
C PHE A 183 -25.66 -4.09 -10.07
N ARG A 184 -25.11 -4.24 -11.28
CA ARG A 184 -25.60 -3.69 -12.55
C ARG A 184 -25.66 -2.15 -12.56
N LYS A 185 -24.69 -1.49 -11.91
CA LYS A 185 -24.54 -0.02 -11.86
C LYS A 185 -23.70 0.58 -12.99
N GLY A 186 -23.26 -0.24 -13.95
CA GLY A 186 -22.52 0.21 -15.13
C GLY A 186 -21.01 0.25 -14.92
N THR A 187 -20.31 1.15 -15.62
CA THR A 187 -18.84 1.26 -15.53
C THR A 187 -18.44 2.41 -14.63
N LEU A 188 -17.73 2.11 -13.55
CA LEU A 188 -17.20 3.07 -12.58
C LEU A 188 -15.69 3.25 -12.79
N LYS A 189 -15.20 4.47 -12.60
CA LYS A 189 -13.80 4.82 -12.86
C LYS A 189 -13.20 5.63 -11.73
N PHE A 190 -12.13 5.16 -11.12
CA PHE A 190 -11.54 5.72 -9.89
C PHE A 190 -10.15 6.28 -10.23
N LYS A 191 -10.01 7.60 -10.16
CA LYS A 191 -8.73 8.30 -10.37
C LYS A 191 -8.16 8.68 -9.01
N PHE A 192 -7.16 7.95 -8.54
CA PHE A 192 -6.53 8.22 -7.26
C PHE A 192 -5.90 9.62 -7.26
N LYS A 193 -6.10 10.37 -6.19
CA LYS A 193 -5.45 11.67 -6.01
C LYS A 193 -4.04 11.44 -5.50
N ASP A 194 -3.09 12.19 -6.03
CA ASP A 194 -1.79 12.30 -5.37
C ASP A 194 -1.95 13.06 -4.06
N THR A 195 -1.42 12.48 -2.99
CA THR A 195 -1.42 13.09 -1.66
C THR A 195 -0.27 14.09 -1.48
N PHE A 196 0.62 14.18 -2.46
CA PHE A 196 1.59 15.28 -2.59
C PHE A 196 0.91 16.48 -3.26
N THR A 197 0.30 17.34 -2.44
CA THR A 197 0.40 18.78 -2.74
C THR A 197 1.79 19.18 -2.28
N GLU A 198 2.71 19.47 -3.21
CA GLU A 198 3.91 20.22 -2.83
C GLU A 198 3.44 21.47 -2.09
N ILE A 199 3.83 21.58 -0.82
CA ILE A 199 3.75 22.88 -0.15
C ILE A 199 4.72 23.75 -0.94
N LEU A 200 4.20 24.65 -1.78
CA LEU A 200 4.98 25.74 -2.32
C LEU A 200 5.58 26.45 -1.10
N LEU A 201 6.91 26.33 -0.97
CA LEU A 201 7.73 26.79 0.16
C LEU A 201 7.41 28.23 0.58
#